data_AF-A0A101SPV1-F1
#
_entry.id   AF-A0A101SPV1-F1
#
_cell.length_a   1.000
_cell.length_b   1.000
_cell.length_c   1.000
_cell.angle_alpha   90.00
_cell.angle_beta   90.00
_cell.angle_gamma   90.00
#
_symmetry.space_group_name_H-M   'P 1'
#
loop_
_entity.id
_entity.type
_entity.pdbx_description
1 polymer ?
#
loop_
_entity_poly.entity_id
_entity_poly.type
_entity_poly.pdbx_seq_one_letter_code
_entity_poly.pdbx_strand_id
1 'polypeptide(L)'
;MPAAAQPRRARTTRLLRTLAVAGTGAAVLVLPLVGATSASAATPAATTVSTTPAGYPNNLDGWIRESLAIMAEKHIPGTYNGIYRNVMRESSGNPNAINLWDSNAAKGIPSKGLLQVIDPTFNAYHVAGTAYNIYDPVANITAACNYAAARYGSIDNVFGAY
;
A
#
# COMPACT_ATOMS: atom_id res chain seq x y z
N MET A 1 -16.35 -4.28 -48.43
CA MET A 1 -16.07 -2.83 -48.25
C MET A 1 -14.84 -2.69 -47.36
N PRO A 2 -13.67 -2.25 -47.87
CA PRO A 2 -12.48 -2.06 -47.06
C PRO A 2 -12.48 -0.68 -46.39
N ALA A 3 -12.14 -0.60 -45.10
CA ALA A 3 -11.96 0.67 -44.41
C ALA A 3 -10.47 1.06 -44.44
N ALA A 4 -10.21 2.21 -45.05
CA ALA A 4 -8.90 2.80 -45.30
C ALA A 4 -8.37 3.61 -44.10
N ALA A 5 -7.07 3.88 -44.17
CA ALA A 5 -6.17 4.40 -43.14
C ALA A 5 -6.38 5.88 -42.69
N GLN A 6 -5.75 6.18 -41.55
CA GLN A 6 -5.56 7.45 -40.82
C GLN A 6 -5.11 8.67 -41.65
N PRO A 7 -5.27 9.88 -41.08
CA PRO A 7 -4.04 10.64 -40.79
C PRO A 7 -3.99 11.42 -39.45
N ARG A 8 -2.74 11.66 -39.04
CA ARG A 8 -2.23 12.42 -37.88
C ARG A 8 -2.61 13.90 -37.93
N ARG A 9 -2.82 14.54 -36.76
CA ARG A 9 -2.54 15.97 -36.59
C ARG A 9 -2.12 16.29 -35.14
N ALA A 10 -0.89 16.79 -35.01
CA ALA A 10 -0.37 17.44 -33.82
C ALA A 10 -0.91 18.89 -33.74
N ARG A 11 -1.17 19.39 -32.52
CA ARG A 11 -1.40 20.82 -32.27
C ARG A 11 -0.61 21.27 -31.03
N THR A 12 0.51 21.91 -31.31
CA THR A 12 1.23 22.87 -30.47
C THR A 12 0.36 24.10 -30.24
N THR A 13 0.29 24.60 -28.99
CA THR A 13 0.50 26.03 -28.57
C THR A 13 -0.13 26.26 -27.19
N ARG A 14 0.70 26.56 -26.19
CA ARG A 14 0.26 27.36 -25.04
C ARG A 14 1.14 28.59 -24.97
N LEU A 15 0.48 29.72 -25.14
CA LEU A 15 1.01 31.07 -25.23
C LEU A 15 1.57 31.52 -23.89
N LEU A 16 2.70 32.21 -24.00
CA LEU A 16 3.44 32.92 -22.98
C LEU A 16 2.57 34.03 -22.36
N ARG A 17 2.59 34.16 -21.02
CA ARG A 17 2.11 35.36 -20.32
C ARG A 17 3.31 36.26 -20.02
N THR A 18 3.32 37.41 -20.68
CA THR A 18 4.19 38.55 -20.45
C THR A 18 3.73 39.32 -19.21
N LEU A 19 4.67 39.83 -18.43
CA LEU A 19 4.47 40.90 -17.45
C LEU A 19 5.56 41.94 -17.71
N ALA A 20 5.14 43.13 -18.13
CA ALA A 20 5.98 44.30 -18.30
C ALA A 20 5.96 45.12 -17.00
N VAL A 21 7.14 45.58 -16.56
CA VAL A 21 7.31 46.63 -15.55
C VAL A 21 8.23 47.69 -16.16
N ALA A 22 7.72 48.92 -16.25
CA ALA A 22 8.46 50.10 -16.71
C ALA A 22 9.02 50.89 -15.51
N GLY A 23 10.26 51.38 -15.64
CA GLY A 23 11.07 52.07 -14.61
C GLY A 23 10.61 53.51 -14.29
N THR A 24 11.31 54.26 -13.43
CA THR A 24 12.62 54.88 -13.70
C THR A 24 13.17 55.60 -12.45
N GLY A 25 14.50 55.77 -12.36
CA GLY A 25 15.15 56.80 -11.54
C GLY A 25 16.45 56.38 -10.84
N ALA A 26 17.59 56.98 -11.21
CA ALA A 26 18.96 56.59 -10.87
C ALA A 26 19.65 57.50 -9.81
N ALA A 27 20.67 56.99 -9.07
CA ALA A 27 22.06 57.53 -9.02
C ALA A 27 22.93 57.09 -7.79
N VAL A 28 24.00 56.31 -8.08
CA VAL A 28 25.46 56.47 -7.75
C VAL A 28 26.07 56.37 -6.30
N LEU A 29 27.16 55.56 -6.20
CA LEU A 29 28.33 55.46 -5.26
C LEU A 29 28.11 54.85 -3.83
N VAL A 30 28.89 53.94 -3.19
CA VAL A 30 30.35 53.57 -3.14
C VAL A 30 30.53 52.15 -2.48
N LEU A 31 31.57 51.34 -2.86
CA LEU A 31 32.35 50.17 -2.26
C LEU A 31 31.76 49.22 -1.14
N PRO A 32 32.32 48.01 -0.82
CA PRO A 32 33.43 47.21 -1.39
C PRO A 32 33.10 45.70 -1.66
N LEU A 33 34.15 44.96 -2.05
CA LEU A 33 34.31 43.52 -2.30
C LEU A 33 33.70 42.54 -1.26
N VAL A 34 33.39 41.31 -1.71
CA VAL A 34 33.22 40.00 -1.02
C VAL A 34 31.81 39.40 -1.11
N GLY A 35 31.73 38.17 -1.64
CA GLY A 35 30.60 37.27 -1.40
C GLY A 35 30.25 36.34 -2.55
N ALA A 36 31.05 35.30 -2.76
CA ALA A 36 30.69 34.18 -3.61
C ALA A 36 29.45 33.44 -3.07
N THR A 37 28.67 32.89 -4.01
CA THR A 37 27.86 31.66 -3.87
C THR A 37 26.81 31.59 -2.76
N SER A 38 25.54 31.62 -3.16
CA SER A 38 24.62 30.49 -2.87
C SER A 38 23.30 30.68 -3.63
N ALA A 39 23.28 30.22 -4.88
CA ALA A 39 22.01 29.82 -5.48
C ALA A 39 21.55 28.56 -4.76
N SER A 40 20.60 28.71 -3.82
CA SER A 40 19.96 27.56 -3.18
C SER A 40 19.02 26.91 -4.19
N ALA A 41 19.45 25.79 -4.78
CA ALA A 41 18.56 24.94 -5.55
C ALA A 41 17.48 24.39 -4.61
N ALA A 42 16.20 24.69 -4.89
CA ALA A 42 15.08 24.12 -4.16
C ALA A 42 15.16 22.60 -4.24
N THR A 43 15.38 21.94 -3.10
CA THR A 43 15.39 20.49 -2.99
C THR A 43 14.00 19.98 -3.39
N PRO A 44 13.87 19.01 -4.31
CA PRO A 44 12.58 18.39 -4.57
C PRO A 44 12.05 17.81 -3.26
N ALA A 45 10.83 18.19 -2.88
CA ALA A 45 10.16 17.61 -1.71
C ALA A 45 10.11 16.09 -1.90
N ALA A 46 10.81 15.35 -1.04
CA ALA A 46 10.81 13.90 -1.08
C ALA A 46 9.41 13.39 -0.72
N THR A 47 8.75 12.72 -1.66
CA THR A 47 7.52 11.97 -1.40
C THR A 47 7.86 10.89 -0.37
N THR A 48 7.45 11.10 0.88
CA THR A 48 7.67 10.10 1.94
C THR A 48 6.78 8.90 1.63
N VAL A 49 7.40 7.77 1.28
CA VAL A 49 6.67 6.51 1.08
C VAL A 49 6.09 6.11 2.43
N SER A 50 4.77 5.95 2.52
CA SER A 50 4.12 5.49 3.76
C SER A 50 4.64 4.10 4.11
N THR A 51 5.06 3.92 5.36
CA THR A 51 5.60 2.66 5.87
C THR A 51 4.84 2.19 7.11
N THR A 52 4.85 0.89 7.36
CA THR A 52 4.40 0.30 8.62
C THR A 52 5.41 0.61 9.73
N PRO A 53 5.06 0.43 11.02
CA PRO A 53 5.99 0.64 12.12
C PRO A 53 7.28 -0.21 12.02
N ALA A 54 7.22 -1.36 11.35
CA ALA A 54 8.36 -2.24 11.09
C ALA A 54 9.19 -1.83 9.86
N GLY A 55 8.84 -0.73 9.17
CA GLY A 55 9.59 -0.18 8.04
C GLY A 55 9.25 -0.80 6.68
N TYR A 56 8.20 -1.62 6.58
CA TYR A 56 7.72 -2.15 5.31
C TYR A 56 6.85 -1.11 4.59
N PRO A 57 6.74 -1.14 3.25
CA PRO A 57 5.77 -0.30 2.55
C PRO A 57 4.34 -0.51 3.09
N ASN A 58 3.57 0.56 3.28
CA ASN A 58 2.20 0.46 3.77
C ASN A 58 1.22 0.14 2.62
N ASN A 59 1.37 -1.05 2.05
CA ASN A 59 0.55 -1.59 0.96
C ASN A 59 0.57 -3.13 1.01
N LEU A 60 -0.19 -3.78 0.11
CA LEU A 60 -0.32 -5.24 0.11
C LEU A 60 1.02 -5.99 0.05
N ASP A 61 1.96 -5.56 -0.79
CA ASP A 61 3.29 -6.22 -0.87
C ASP A 61 4.04 -6.10 0.47
N GLY A 62 4.05 -4.91 1.08
CA GLY A 62 4.71 -4.71 2.36
C GLY A 62 4.04 -5.46 3.51
N TRP A 63 2.71 -5.48 3.57
CA TRP A 63 1.98 -6.25 4.60
C TRP A 63 2.24 -7.76 4.49
N ILE A 64 2.31 -8.31 3.28
CA ILE A 64 2.64 -9.73 3.07
C ILE A 64 4.09 -10.00 3.51
N ARG A 65 5.05 -9.14 3.13
CA ARG A 65 6.45 -9.30 3.52
C ARG A 65 6.68 -9.20 5.02
N GLU A 66 6.01 -8.26 5.68
CA GLU A 66 6.03 -8.11 7.12
C GLU A 66 5.46 -9.35 7.81
N SER A 67 4.31 -9.83 7.33
CA SER A 67 3.69 -11.07 7.84
C SER A 67 4.61 -12.27 7.67
N LEU A 68 5.28 -12.41 6.51
CA LEU A 68 6.23 -13.49 6.27
C LEU A 68 7.44 -13.44 7.22
N ALA A 69 7.92 -12.24 7.57
CA ALA A 69 9.00 -12.10 8.54
C ALA A 69 8.57 -12.57 9.93
N ILE A 70 7.37 -12.17 10.37
CA ILE A 70 6.79 -12.62 11.66
C ILE A 70 6.53 -14.13 11.64
N MET A 71 5.95 -14.64 10.56
CA MET A 71 5.69 -16.07 10.37
C MET A 71 6.97 -16.90 10.43
N ALA A 72 8.05 -16.43 9.82
CA ALA A 72 9.34 -17.10 9.88
C ALA A 72 9.88 -17.20 11.32
N GLU A 73 9.77 -16.13 12.11
CA GLU A 73 10.17 -16.12 13.53
C GLU A 73 9.33 -17.11 14.36
N LYS A 74 8.05 -17.26 14.04
CA LYS A 74 7.11 -18.13 14.76
C LYS A 74 6.99 -19.54 14.16
N HIS A 75 7.82 -19.89 13.17
CA HIS A 75 7.78 -21.18 12.47
C HIS A 75 6.43 -21.50 11.80
N ILE A 76 5.73 -20.47 11.32
CA ILE A 76 4.49 -20.63 10.56
C ILE A 76 4.83 -20.73 9.06
N PRO A 77 4.54 -21.85 8.39
CA PRO A 77 4.83 -22.01 6.97
C PRO A 77 3.91 -21.16 6.09
N GLY A 78 4.47 -20.66 4.98
CA GLY A 78 3.73 -20.00 3.91
C GLY A 78 4.63 -19.27 2.92
N THR A 79 4.09 -18.97 1.74
CA THR A 79 4.80 -18.20 0.72
C THR A 79 4.06 -16.92 0.36
N TYR A 80 4.80 -15.95 -0.18
CA TYR A 80 4.22 -14.70 -0.70
C TYR A 80 3.09 -14.98 -1.70
N ASN A 81 3.31 -15.90 -2.65
CA ASN A 81 2.33 -16.20 -3.68
C ASN A 81 1.08 -16.91 -3.11
N GLY A 82 1.26 -17.80 -2.13
CA GLY A 82 0.16 -18.44 -1.42
C GLY A 82 -0.73 -17.42 -0.72
N ILE A 83 -0.13 -16.49 0.01
CA ILE A 83 -0.85 -15.41 0.69
C ILE A 83 -1.52 -14.49 -0.34
N TYR A 84 -0.77 -13.98 -1.32
CA TYR A 84 -1.28 -13.06 -2.33
C TYR A 84 -2.48 -13.63 -3.08
N ARG A 85 -2.40 -14.89 -3.53
CA ARG A 85 -3.50 -15.57 -4.23
C ARG A 85 -4.78 -15.63 -3.40
N ASN A 86 -4.67 -15.95 -2.11
CA ASN A 86 -5.82 -16.04 -1.23
C ASN A 86 -6.38 -14.64 -0.93
N VAL A 87 -5.53 -13.65 -0.62
CA VAL A 87 -5.98 -12.26 -0.39
C VAL A 87 -6.76 -11.71 -1.58
N MET A 88 -6.28 -11.95 -2.81
CA MET A 88 -6.94 -11.47 -4.01
C MET A 88 -8.32 -12.12 -4.23
N ARG A 89 -8.49 -13.38 -3.83
CA ARG A 89 -9.78 -14.08 -3.89
C ARG A 89 -10.75 -13.58 -2.82
N GLU A 90 -10.25 -13.40 -1.60
CA GLU A 90 -11.07 -13.10 -0.43
C GLU A 90 -11.55 -11.65 -0.37
N SER A 91 -10.66 -10.70 -0.68
CA SER A 91 -10.93 -9.28 -0.43
C SER A 91 -10.51 -8.37 -1.59
N SER A 92 -9.91 -8.92 -2.65
CA SER A 92 -9.23 -8.12 -3.70
C SER A 92 -8.20 -7.14 -3.12
N GLY A 93 -7.59 -7.48 -1.97
CA GLY A 93 -6.62 -6.63 -1.29
C GLY A 93 -7.22 -5.53 -0.40
N ASN A 94 -8.53 -5.57 -0.10
CA ASN A 94 -9.17 -4.61 0.79
C ASN A 94 -9.07 -5.04 2.27
N PRO A 95 -8.26 -4.35 3.10
CA PRO A 95 -8.12 -4.71 4.52
C PRO A 95 -9.38 -4.44 5.35
N ASN A 96 -10.34 -3.66 4.83
CA ASN A 96 -11.60 -3.34 5.51
C ASN A 96 -12.79 -4.16 4.97
N ALA A 97 -12.54 -5.22 4.20
CA ALA A 97 -13.60 -6.08 3.68
C ALA A 97 -14.40 -6.73 4.83
N ILE A 98 -15.72 -6.83 4.65
CA ILE A 98 -16.63 -7.49 5.60
C ILE A 98 -17.73 -8.23 4.83
N ASN A 99 -17.97 -9.49 5.19
CA ASN A 99 -19.07 -10.28 4.68
C ASN A 99 -20.26 -10.20 5.63
N LEU A 100 -21.42 -9.74 5.14
CA LEU A 100 -22.64 -9.56 5.93
C LEU A 100 -23.82 -10.46 5.48
N TRP A 101 -23.58 -11.41 4.60
CA TRP A 101 -24.65 -12.15 3.89
C TRP A 101 -24.64 -13.66 4.17
N ASP A 102 -23.61 -14.19 4.83
CA ASP A 102 -23.49 -15.61 5.13
C ASP A 102 -24.04 -16.01 6.51
N SER A 103 -23.91 -17.30 6.84
CA SER A 103 -24.37 -17.84 8.13
C SER A 103 -23.58 -17.31 9.33
N ASN A 104 -22.36 -16.83 9.14
CA ASN A 104 -21.54 -16.27 10.21
C ASN A 104 -21.98 -14.84 10.52
N ALA A 105 -22.29 -14.05 9.48
CA ALA A 105 -22.91 -12.75 9.60
C ALA A 105 -24.27 -12.84 10.32
N ALA A 106 -25.10 -13.82 9.96
CA ALA A 106 -26.37 -14.08 10.65
C ALA A 106 -26.19 -14.42 12.14
N LYS A 107 -25.04 -15.00 12.52
CA LYS A 107 -24.66 -15.29 13.91
C LYS A 107 -23.94 -14.11 14.61
N GLY A 108 -23.77 -12.97 13.93
CA GLY A 108 -23.09 -11.80 14.48
C GLY A 108 -21.57 -11.90 14.52
N ILE A 109 -20.97 -12.88 13.82
CA ILE A 109 -19.52 -13.10 13.73
C ILE A 109 -19.04 -13.05 12.28
N PRO A 110 -19.29 -11.94 11.54
CA PRO A 110 -18.97 -11.87 10.13
C PRO A 110 -17.48 -12.06 9.84
N SER A 111 -17.16 -12.60 8.66
CA SER A 111 -15.80 -12.66 8.13
C SER A 111 -15.28 -11.26 7.78
N LYS A 112 -14.02 -10.98 8.10
CA LYS A 112 -13.41 -9.64 8.01
C LYS A 112 -11.97 -9.67 7.50
N GLY A 113 -11.58 -8.56 6.89
CA GLY A 113 -10.21 -8.26 6.51
C GLY A 113 -9.73 -8.97 5.25
N LEU A 114 -8.41 -8.97 5.05
CA LEU A 114 -7.77 -9.39 3.82
C LEU A 114 -8.04 -10.85 3.45
N LEU A 115 -8.11 -11.73 4.46
CA LEU A 115 -8.33 -13.17 4.30
C LEU A 115 -9.66 -13.64 4.90
N GLN A 116 -10.63 -12.71 5.07
CA GLN A 116 -12.00 -13.04 5.49
C GLN A 116 -12.07 -13.95 6.73
N VAL A 117 -11.26 -13.62 7.75
CA VAL A 117 -11.22 -14.36 9.02
C VAL A 117 -12.38 -13.91 9.92
N ILE A 118 -12.97 -14.85 10.67
CA ILE A 118 -13.97 -14.54 11.72
C ILE A 118 -13.30 -14.27 13.07
N ASP A 119 -13.93 -13.44 13.91
CA ASP A 119 -13.40 -13.06 15.24
C ASP A 119 -12.92 -14.25 16.11
N PRO A 120 -13.66 -15.36 16.29
CA PRO A 120 -13.19 -16.46 17.13
C PRO A 120 -11.93 -17.14 16.57
N THR A 121 -11.80 -17.23 15.24
CA THR A 121 -10.59 -17.78 14.60
C THR A 121 -9.42 -16.82 14.76
N PHE A 122 -9.63 -15.52 14.54
CA PHE A 122 -8.58 -14.52 14.75
C PHE A 122 -8.05 -14.56 16.19
N ASN A 123 -8.94 -14.65 17.18
CA ASN A 123 -8.55 -14.69 18.58
C ASN A 123 -7.79 -15.98 18.94
N ALA A 124 -8.20 -17.13 18.39
CA ALA A 124 -7.56 -18.42 18.66
C ALA A 124 -6.19 -18.56 17.99
N TYR A 125 -6.00 -17.95 16.82
CA TYR A 125 -4.79 -18.07 16.00
C TYR A 125 -3.97 -16.77 15.93
N HIS A 126 -4.29 -15.79 16.77
CA HIS A 126 -3.53 -14.55 16.87
C HIS A 126 -2.06 -14.84 17.13
N VAL A 127 -1.18 -14.08 16.47
CA VAL A 127 0.26 -14.27 16.57
C VAL A 127 0.88 -13.12 17.34
N ALA A 128 1.54 -13.46 18.45
CA ALA A 128 2.20 -12.50 19.30
C ALA A 128 3.23 -11.68 18.51
N GLY A 129 3.19 -10.35 18.69
CA GLY A 129 3.96 -9.38 17.90
C GLY A 129 3.14 -8.65 16.84
N THR A 130 1.90 -9.08 16.58
CA THR A 130 0.95 -8.35 15.71
C THR A 130 -0.11 -7.61 16.52
N ALA A 131 -0.77 -6.62 15.90
CA ALA A 131 -1.85 -5.87 16.54
C ALA A 131 -3.03 -6.80 16.89
N TYR A 132 -3.75 -6.49 17.97
CA TYR A 132 -5.00 -7.17 18.33
C TYR A 132 -6.19 -6.50 17.63
N ASN A 133 -6.14 -6.45 16.30
CA ASN A 133 -7.18 -5.86 15.45
C ASN A 133 -7.33 -6.71 14.18
N ILE A 134 -8.52 -7.25 13.94
CA ILE A 134 -8.78 -8.11 12.77
C ILE A 134 -8.70 -7.35 11.44
N TYR A 135 -8.82 -6.02 11.44
CA TYR A 135 -8.64 -5.18 10.26
C TYR A 135 -7.19 -4.70 10.06
N ASP A 136 -6.31 -4.96 11.02
CA ASP A 136 -4.88 -4.75 10.78
C ASP A 136 -4.40 -5.76 9.74
N PRO A 137 -3.81 -5.32 8.62
CA PRO A 137 -3.51 -6.21 7.50
C PRO A 137 -2.48 -7.28 7.87
N VAL A 138 -1.48 -6.92 8.67
CA VAL A 138 -0.41 -7.85 9.09
C VAL A 138 -0.97 -8.86 10.09
N ALA A 139 -1.76 -8.42 11.07
CA ALA A 139 -2.39 -9.31 12.03
C ALA A 139 -3.38 -10.28 11.35
N ASN A 140 -4.20 -9.78 10.42
CA ASN A 140 -5.16 -10.60 9.68
C ASN A 140 -4.45 -11.68 8.84
N ILE A 141 -3.43 -11.30 8.07
CA ILE A 141 -2.64 -12.24 7.27
C ILE A 141 -1.98 -13.29 8.17
N THR A 142 -1.30 -12.83 9.22
CA THR A 142 -0.51 -13.72 10.09
C THR A 142 -1.40 -14.71 10.84
N ALA A 143 -2.55 -14.26 11.37
CA ALA A 143 -3.51 -15.14 12.05
C ALA A 143 -4.15 -16.16 11.09
N ALA A 144 -4.53 -15.75 9.87
CA ALA A 144 -5.06 -16.66 8.86
C ALA A 144 -4.04 -17.72 8.43
N CYS A 145 -2.76 -17.34 8.28
CA CYS A 145 -1.69 -18.27 7.95
C CYS A 145 -1.41 -19.26 9.09
N ASN A 146 -1.48 -18.80 10.34
CA ASN A 146 -1.35 -19.67 11.51
C ASN A 146 -2.49 -20.71 11.57
N TYR A 147 -3.72 -20.26 11.32
CA TYR A 147 -4.87 -21.17 11.17
C TYR A 147 -4.67 -22.16 10.03
N ALA A 148 -4.22 -21.69 8.85
CA ALA A 148 -3.99 -22.54 7.70
C ALA A 148 -2.86 -23.55 7.93
N ALA A 149 -1.80 -23.17 8.64
CA ALA A 149 -0.74 -24.09 9.04
C ALA A 149 -1.28 -25.20 9.96
N ALA A 150 -2.09 -24.85 10.95
CA ALA A 150 -2.70 -25.83 11.85
C ALA A 150 -3.68 -26.78 11.15
N ARG A 151 -4.43 -26.28 10.14
CA ARG A 151 -5.51 -27.05 9.51
C ARG A 151 -5.09 -27.79 8.24
N TYR A 152 -4.18 -27.20 7.46
CA TYR A 152 -3.79 -27.62 6.12
C TYR A 152 -2.28 -27.75 5.93
N GLY A 153 -1.47 -27.49 6.96
CA GLY A 153 -0.01 -27.53 6.92
C GLY A 153 0.65 -26.28 6.34
N SER A 154 -0.04 -25.48 5.53
CA SER A 154 0.42 -24.15 5.05
C SER A 154 -0.75 -23.42 4.37
N ILE A 155 -0.67 -22.08 4.33
CA ILE A 155 -1.51 -21.25 3.46
C ILE A 155 -1.41 -21.63 1.97
N ASP A 156 -0.29 -22.23 1.56
CA ASP A 156 -0.06 -22.65 0.17
C ASP A 156 -1.03 -23.75 -0.28
N ASN A 157 -1.50 -24.55 0.69
CA ASN A 157 -2.43 -25.67 0.50
C ASN A 157 -3.90 -25.23 0.52
N VAL A 158 -4.18 -23.94 0.66
CA VAL A 158 -5.53 -23.37 0.63
C VAL A 158 -5.88 -22.95 -0.80
N PHE A 159 -6.89 -23.61 -1.38
CA PHE A 159 -7.33 -23.40 -2.77
C PHE A 159 -8.76 -22.85 -2.89
N GLY A 160 -9.50 -22.78 -1.78
CA GLY A 160 -10.89 -22.31 -1.68
C GLY A 160 -10.99 -21.02 -0.87
N ALA A 161 -12.20 -20.46 -0.80
CA ALA A 161 -12.47 -19.33 0.08
C ALA A 161 -12.52 -19.77 1.54
N TYR A 162 -12.21 -18.83 2.45
CA TYR A 162 -12.25 -19.05 3.89
C TYR A 162 -13.68 -19.15 4.45
#